data_AF-A0A0B1SDJ2-F1
#
_entry.id   AF-A0A0B1SDJ2-F1
#
_cell.length_a   1.000
_cell.length_b   1.000
_cell.length_c   1.000
_cell.angle_alpha   90.00
_cell.angle_beta   90.00
_cell.angle_gamma   90.00
#
_symmetry.space_group_name_H-M   'P 1'
#
loop_
_entity.id
_entity.type
_entity.pdbx_description
1 polymer ?
#
loop_
_entity_poly.entity_id
_entity_poly.type
_entity_poly.pdbx_seq_one_letter_code
_entity_poly.pdbx_strand_id
1 'polypeptide(L)'
;MSGLQERVRKELTRRAIETAQAEGCDYVATAATASASQAIFSKVGFEVLYEIPYSDYRENGNPVFQNLHDGCKSGKAMALKLH
;
A
#
# COMPACT_ATOMS: atom_id res chain seq x y z
N MET A 1 12.90 -2.86 -11.71
CA MET A 1 11.50 -2.80 -12.19
C MET A 1 11.50 -2.17 -13.58
N SER A 2 10.77 -2.75 -14.54
CA SER A 2 10.60 -2.12 -15.86
C SER A 2 9.67 -0.90 -15.74
N GLY A 3 9.96 0.17 -16.49
CA GLY A 3 9.16 1.42 -16.42
C GLY A 3 7.69 1.25 -16.81
N LEU A 4 7.34 0.17 -17.53
CA LEU A 4 5.96 -0.15 -17.90
C LEU A 4 5.12 -0.55 -16.67
N GLN A 5 5.65 -1.40 -15.78
CA GLN A 5 4.91 -1.87 -14.61
C GLN A 5 4.59 -0.73 -13.64
N GLU A 6 5.48 0.25 -13.51
CA GLU A 6 5.25 1.43 -12.67
C GLU A 6 4.11 2.29 -13.22
N ARG A 7 4.08 2.53 -14.54
CA ARG A 7 3.02 3.33 -15.19
C ARG A 7 1.65 2.71 -15.01
N VAL A 8 1.55 1.39 -15.19
CA VAL A 8 0.29 0.66 -14.99
C VAL A 8 -0.20 0.79 -13.55
N ARG A 9 0.67 0.63 -12.54
CA ARG A 9 0.26 0.77 -11.13
C ARG A 9 -0.23 2.17 -10.79
N LYS A 10 0.44 3.20 -11.30
CA LYS A 10 0.01 4.60 -11.13
C LYS A 10 -1.34 4.86 -11.78
N GLU A 11 -1.54 4.37 -12.99
CA GLU A 11 -2.79 4.56 -13.73
C GLU A 11 -3.97 3.82 -13.06
N LEU A 12 -3.77 2.59 -12.59
CA LEU A 12 -4.78 1.85 -11.84
C LEU A 12 -5.14 2.57 -10.53
N THR A 13 -4.14 3.08 -9.81
CA THR A 13 -4.37 3.85 -8.57
C THR A 13 -5.18 5.11 -8.85
N ARG A 14 -4.82 5.87 -9.89
CA ARG A 14 -5.54 7.07 -10.31
C ARG A 14 -7.00 6.76 -10.63
N ARG A 15 -7.26 5.74 -11.44
CA ARG A 15 -8.63 5.35 -11.82
C ARG A 15 -9.47 4.93 -10.62
N ALA A 16 -8.89 4.18 -9.68
CA ALA A 16 -9.61 3.77 -8.47
C ALA A 16 -10.04 4.99 -7.62
N ILE A 17 -9.17 5.99 -7.50
CA ILE A 17 -9.47 7.25 -6.81
C ILE A 17 -10.60 8.00 -7.51
N GLU A 18 -10.52 8.14 -8.84
CA GLU A 18 -11.54 8.82 -9.64
C GLU A 18 -12.90 8.12 -9.55
N THR A 19 -12.93 6.79 -9.57
CA THR A 19 -14.16 6.02 -9.35
C THR A 19 -14.74 6.28 -7.97
N ALA A 20 -13.93 6.20 -6.92
CA ALA A 20 -14.40 6.46 -5.56
C ALA A 20 -14.92 7.90 -5.37
N GLN A 21 -14.27 8.89 -5.97
CA GLN A 21 -14.76 10.27 -5.99
C GLN A 21 -16.10 10.41 -6.71
N ALA A 22 -16.24 9.77 -7.88
CA ALA A 22 -17.49 9.78 -8.65
C ALA A 22 -18.65 9.10 -7.93
N GLU A 23 -18.37 8.10 -7.08
CA GLU A 23 -19.33 7.43 -6.23
C GLU A 23 -19.63 8.18 -4.91
N GLY A 24 -18.96 9.31 -4.68
CA GLY A 24 -19.17 10.13 -3.47
C GLY A 24 -18.53 9.53 -2.21
N CYS A 25 -17.52 8.68 -2.34
CA CYS A 25 -16.78 8.15 -1.19
C CYS A 25 -15.95 9.26 -0.52
N ASP A 26 -15.82 9.20 0.82
CA ASP A 26 -14.98 10.14 1.58
C ASP A 26 -13.51 9.74 1.62
N TYR A 27 -13.23 8.44 1.54
CA TYR A 27 -11.88 7.88 1.66
C TYR A 27 -11.68 6.70 0.71
N VAL A 28 -10.42 6.51 0.31
CA VAL A 28 -9.92 5.25 -0.27
C VAL A 28 -8.92 4.67 0.71
N ALA A 29 -9.06 3.39 1.05
CA ALA A 29 -8.12 2.68 1.92
C ALA A 29 -7.45 1.52 1.18
N THR A 30 -6.23 1.17 1.60
CA THR A 30 -5.46 0.06 1.02
C THR A 30 -4.53 -0.58 2.04
N ALA A 31 -4.24 -1.86 1.85
CA ALA A 31 -3.18 -2.57 2.56
C ALA A 31 -1.97 -2.70 1.63
N ALA A 32 -0.88 -1.99 1.97
CA ALA A 32 0.35 -1.95 1.19
C ALA A 32 1.44 -2.81 1.86
N THR A 33 1.69 -3.99 1.29
CA THR A 33 2.61 -4.99 1.86
C THR A 33 3.96 -5.06 1.17
N ALA A 34 4.07 -4.53 -0.05
CA ALA A 34 5.36 -4.45 -0.77
C ALA A 34 5.92 -3.03 -0.71
N SER A 35 7.24 -2.89 -0.60
CA SER A 35 7.94 -1.59 -0.54
C SER A 35 7.57 -0.69 -1.73
N ALA A 36 7.47 -1.27 -2.92
CA ALA A 36 7.10 -0.54 -4.13
C ALA A 36 5.67 0.01 -4.08
N SER A 37 4.72 -0.74 -3.51
CA SER A 37 3.32 -0.29 -3.38
C SER A 37 3.18 0.84 -2.37
N GLN A 38 3.84 0.73 -1.22
CA GLN A 38 3.88 1.77 -0.19
C GLN A 38 4.40 3.08 -0.76
N ALA A 39 5.51 3.03 -1.51
CA ALA A 39 6.09 4.20 -2.14
C ALA A 39 5.17 4.85 -3.19
N ILE A 40 4.39 4.07 -3.93
CA ILE A 40 3.42 4.61 -4.91
C ILE A 40 2.29 5.32 -4.16
N PHE A 41 1.69 4.67 -3.17
CA PHE A 41 0.56 5.25 -2.43
C PHE A 41 0.98 6.51 -1.65
N SER A 42 2.15 6.52 -1.01
CA SER A 42 2.68 7.74 -0.37
C SER A 42 2.87 8.89 -1.36
N LYS A 43 3.33 8.61 -2.59
CA LYS A 43 3.46 9.65 -3.64
C LYS A 43 2.13 10.21 -4.11
N VAL A 44 1.06 9.42 -4.00
CA VAL A 44 -0.31 9.82 -4.36
C VAL A 44 -0.99 10.58 -3.21
N GLY A 45 -0.41 10.57 -2.00
CA GLY A 45 -0.93 11.29 -0.83
C GLY A 45 -1.68 10.40 0.16
N PHE A 46 -1.59 9.07 0.04
CA PHE A 46 -2.10 8.19 1.09
C PHE A 46 -1.27 8.34 2.36
N GLU A 47 -1.95 8.50 3.48
CA GLU A 47 -1.36 8.52 4.80
C GLU A 47 -1.38 7.13 5.42
N VAL A 48 -0.40 6.83 6.28
CA VAL A 48 -0.35 5.56 7.02
C VAL A 48 -1.26 5.68 8.24
N LEU A 49 -2.30 4.84 8.29
CA LEU A 49 -3.19 4.73 9.44
C LEU A 49 -2.65 3.76 10.49
N TYR A 50 -2.02 2.68 10.02
CA TYR A 50 -1.45 1.66 10.88
C TYR A 50 -0.28 0.95 10.19
N GLU A 51 0.75 0.60 10.96
CA GLU A 51 1.94 -0.10 10.49
C GLU A 51 2.20 -1.31 11.38
N ILE A 52 2.41 -2.47 10.76
CA ILE A 52 2.78 -3.71 11.45
C ILE A 52 4.17 -4.11 11.00
N PRO A 53 5.19 -4.03 11.88
CA PRO A 53 6.49 -4.60 11.60
C PRO A 53 6.35 -6.10 11.31
N TYR A 54 6.93 -6.56 10.21
CA TYR A 54 6.96 -7.98 9.86
C TYR A 54 7.73 -8.81 10.88
N SER A 55 8.67 -8.17 11.59
CA SER A 55 9.37 -8.74 12.72
C SER A 55 8.47 -9.10 13.88
N ASP A 56 7.24 -8.59 13.97
CA ASP A 56 6.37 -8.79 15.12
C ASP A 56 5.29 -9.84 14.81
N TYR A 57 5.07 -10.13 13.52
CA TYR A 57 4.12 -11.15 13.09
C TYR A 57 4.69 -12.56 13.31
N ARG A 58 3.97 -13.36 14.09
CA ARG A 58 4.35 -14.72 14.50
C ARG A 58 3.18 -15.68 14.38
N GLU A 59 3.44 -16.87 13.85
CA GLU A 59 2.50 -17.99 13.89
C GLU A 59 3.09 -19.10 14.76
N ASN A 60 2.38 -19.46 15.84
CA ASN A 60 2.86 -20.40 16.85
C ASN A 60 4.25 -20.02 17.41
N GLY A 61 4.50 -18.72 17.59
CA GLY A 61 5.78 -18.19 18.05
C GLY A 61 6.88 -18.10 16.98
N ASN A 62 6.64 -18.58 15.76
CA ASN A 62 7.63 -18.57 14.68
C ASN A 62 7.47 -17.35 13.75
N PRO A 63 8.57 -16.70 13.32
CA PRO A 63 8.52 -15.63 12.33
C PRO A 63 7.97 -16.12 10.99
N VAL A 64 6.95 -15.44 10.47
CA VAL A 64 6.35 -15.80 9.16
C VAL A 64 7.04 -15.06 8.02
N PHE A 65 7.23 -13.74 8.18
CA PHE A 65 7.85 -12.91 7.15
C PHE A 65 9.37 -12.85 7.35
N GLN A 66 10.10 -13.57 6.51
CA GLN A 66 11.56 -13.64 6.55
C GLN A 66 12.12 -13.57 5.13
N ASN A 67 13.31 -12.99 4.97
CA ASN A 67 14.05 -12.96 3.69
C ASN A 67 13.22 -12.42 2.51
N LEU A 68 12.41 -11.37 2.74
CA LEU A 68 11.58 -10.78 1.70
C LEU A 68 12.43 -10.23 0.55
N HIS A 69 12.07 -10.60 -0.68
CA HIS A 69 12.77 -10.24 -1.91
C HIS A 69 12.98 -8.72 -2.07
N ASP A 70 12.01 -7.92 -1.67
CA ASP A 70 12.03 -6.46 -1.79
C ASP A 70 12.55 -5.75 -0.52
N GLY A 71 13.03 -6.52 0.46
CA GLY A 71 13.55 -6.03 1.73
C GLY A 71 12.52 -5.30 2.61
N CYS A 72 11.23 -5.38 2.29
CA CYS A 72 10.18 -4.67 3.03
C CYS A 72 10.19 -5.07 4.51
N LYS A 73 9.82 -4.13 5.39
CA LYS A 73 9.93 -4.31 6.85
C LYS A 73 8.59 -4.30 7.57
N SER A 74 7.54 -3.86 6.91
CA SER A 74 6.22 -3.74 7.52
C SER A 74 5.12 -3.77 6.47
N GLY A 75 3.94 -4.22 6.87
CA GLY A 75 2.70 -3.99 6.15
C GLY A 75 2.05 -2.71 6.64
N LYS A 76 1.47 -1.91 5.74
CA LYS A 76 0.83 -0.63 6.07
C LYS A 76 -0.62 -0.61 5.66
N ALA A 77 -1.52 -0.31 6.59
CA ALA A 77 -2.85 0.16 6.26
C ALA A 77 -2.76 1.66 5.98
N MET A 78 -3.18 2.08 4.80
CA MET A 78 -3.06 3.45 4.33
C MET A 78 -4.40 3.96 3.82
N ALA A 79 -4.66 5.25 3.94
CA ALA A 79 -5.86 5.88 3.39
C ALA A 79 -5.59 7.24 2.77
N LEU A 80 -6.39 7.58 1.76
CA LEU A 80 -6.46 8.88 1.13
C LEU A 80 -7.84 9.46 1.39
N LYS A 81 -7.90 10.67 1.94
CA LYS A 81 -9.13 11.45 2.01
C LYS A 81 -9.41 12.08 0.65
N LEU A 82 -10.65 11.99 0.17
CA LEU A 82 -11.04 12.44 -1.17
C LEU A 82 -11.58 13.89 -1.21
N HIS A 83 -11.96 14.45 -0.05
CA HIS A 83 -12.54 15.79 0.13
C HIS A 83 -11.92 16.57 1.30
#